data_AF-A0A6P0S6I7-F1
#
_entry.id   AF-A0A6P0S6I7-F1
#
_cell.length_a   1.000
_cell.length_b   1.000
_cell.length_c   1.000
_cell.angle_alpha   90.00
_cell.angle_beta   90.00
_cell.angle_gamma   90.00
#
_symmetry.space_group_name_H-M   'P 1'
#
loop_
_entity.id
_entity.type
_entity.pdbx_description
1 polymer ?
#
loop_
_entity_poly.entity_id
_entity_poly.type
_entity_poly.pdbx_seq_one_letter_code
_entity_poly.pdbx_strand_id
1 'polypeptide(L)'
;MLKRLKLRSQLLLFFAGIVLPVALFIGCSSNNLSTNSNLSVNSDSSSNSDMAIATEIAQGIAKACPVTDLGDEKAQQQCAEKLANFDLLHKSMSEDMLWGQQREPNHYNPTEHETTVFNPLVWRRTYLSTFVINDEPKVEEQEGFTIIHLPVMFRKKLDMGAFPYPFWHSPKKWDAYQQATEVLLVMKEGKIKGALRSYQKDQERPLVEREWDGQWMWEEKDGKQEPRVTLYTNLFSERNPHVKTLDAAYRAFEVEMRQHACMVCHSPDNSNEMKQLLLLNYPNQALALRHENVTQIADKLMPPPVGIADDEERQNLLELAKAFAEAGDQALAYEGEQITATANGNKLSLKPFNFAF
;
A
#
# COMPACT_ATOMS: atom_id res chain seq x y z
N MET A 1 24.15 -0.53 -48.90
CA MET A 1 25.63 -0.56 -48.93
C MET A 1 26.15 -0.25 -47.52
N LEU A 2 26.93 -1.18 -46.93
CA LEU A 2 27.73 -1.12 -45.68
C LEU A 2 26.99 -0.75 -44.36
N LYS A 3 26.72 -1.59 -43.35
CA LYS A 3 27.47 -2.68 -42.65
C LYS A 3 28.87 -2.29 -42.19
N ARG A 4 29.08 -2.00 -40.88
CA ARG A 4 30.29 -2.24 -40.04
C ARG A 4 29.95 -1.90 -38.57
N LEU A 5 30.46 -2.52 -37.50
CA LEU A 5 31.18 -3.77 -37.24
C LEU A 5 31.12 -3.99 -35.71
N LYS A 6 30.85 -5.22 -35.25
CA LYS A 6 31.14 -5.68 -33.87
C LYS A 6 32.64 -5.99 -33.79
N LEU A 7 33.29 -5.68 -32.67
CA LEU A 7 34.54 -6.37 -32.27
C LEU A 7 34.51 -6.71 -30.77
N ARG A 8 34.73 -7.99 -30.49
CA ARG A 8 35.02 -8.57 -29.17
C ARG A 8 36.51 -8.42 -28.88
N SER A 9 36.90 -8.40 -27.60
CA SER A 9 38.10 -9.13 -27.17
C SER A 9 38.00 -9.51 -25.69
N GLN A 10 38.23 -10.80 -25.44
CA GLN A 10 38.41 -11.45 -24.15
C GLN A 10 39.89 -11.37 -23.72
N LEU A 11 40.16 -11.46 -22.41
CA LEU A 11 41.37 -12.04 -21.80
C LEU A 11 41.03 -12.33 -20.31
N LEU A 12 40.76 -13.59 -19.92
CA LEU A 12 41.66 -14.58 -19.27
C LEU A 12 42.28 -14.07 -17.95
N LEU A 13 41.82 -14.52 -16.76
CA LEU A 13 42.01 -15.79 -16.02
C LEU A 13 43.33 -15.90 -15.23
N PHE A 14 43.21 -16.56 -14.05
CA PHE A 14 44.19 -17.07 -13.07
C PHE A 14 44.46 -16.18 -11.82
N PHE A 15 44.58 -16.67 -10.57
CA PHE A 15 44.77 -18.02 -10.00
C PHE A 15 44.36 -18.04 -8.50
N ALA A 16 44.05 -19.26 -7.98
CA ALA A 16 44.22 -19.77 -6.60
C ALA A 16 43.39 -19.14 -5.46
N GLY A 17 42.65 -19.85 -4.60
CA GLY A 17 42.78 -21.23 -4.10
C GLY A 17 43.39 -21.18 -2.69
N ILE A 18 42.59 -21.38 -1.63
CA ILE A 18 43.02 -21.85 -0.29
C ILE A 18 41.81 -22.46 0.45
N VAL A 19 42.14 -23.50 1.21
CA VAL A 19 41.32 -24.52 1.87
C VAL A 19 40.97 -24.14 3.31
N LEU A 20 39.83 -24.66 3.79
CA LEU A 20 39.27 -24.70 5.17
C LEU A 20 40.26 -25.13 6.27
N PRO A 21 40.04 -24.82 7.58
CA PRO A 21 39.19 -25.71 8.41
C PRO A 21 38.40 -25.08 9.59
N VAL A 22 37.28 -25.75 9.89
CA VAL A 22 36.72 -26.19 11.19
C VAL A 22 37.21 -25.51 12.49
N ALA A 23 36.26 -25.02 13.29
CA ALA A 23 36.31 -25.11 14.75
C ALA A 23 34.90 -25.27 15.35
N LEU A 24 34.67 -26.40 16.02
CA LEU A 24 33.59 -26.63 16.98
C LEU A 24 33.80 -25.76 18.22
N PHE A 25 32.73 -25.22 18.79
CA PHE A 25 32.66 -24.95 20.23
C PHE A 25 31.39 -25.57 20.82
N ILE A 26 31.63 -26.50 21.74
CA ILE A 26 30.70 -27.06 22.72
C ILE A 26 30.77 -26.15 23.96
N GLY A 27 29.63 -25.80 24.54
CA GLY A 27 29.57 -25.08 25.82
C GLY A 27 28.18 -25.13 26.45
N CYS A 28 28.06 -25.90 27.52
CA CYS A 28 26.85 -26.25 28.24
C CYS A 28 26.33 -25.16 29.20
N SER A 29 25.06 -25.36 29.59
CA SER A 29 24.53 -25.24 30.97
C SER A 29 24.25 -23.86 31.58
N SER A 30 22.97 -23.53 31.80
CA SER A 30 22.23 -23.83 33.04
C SER A 30 21.06 -22.88 33.29
N ASN A 31 19.88 -23.49 33.47
CA ASN A 31 18.77 -23.16 34.36
C ASN A 31 18.76 -21.79 35.07
N ASN A 32 17.65 -21.06 34.89
CA ASN A 32 16.93 -20.54 36.05
C ASN A 32 15.42 -20.54 35.81
N LEU A 33 14.77 -21.42 36.57
CA LEU A 33 13.35 -21.47 36.84
C LEU A 33 13.00 -20.21 37.65
N SER A 34 12.06 -19.39 37.17
CA SER A 34 11.29 -18.53 38.06
C SER A 34 9.82 -18.63 37.67
N THR A 35 9.10 -19.32 38.54
CA THR A 35 7.65 -19.42 38.56
C THR A 35 7.07 -18.11 39.08
N ASN A 36 6.35 -17.38 38.23
CA ASN A 36 5.34 -16.43 38.66
C ASN A 36 4.02 -16.83 38.00
N SER A 37 3.18 -17.47 38.79
CA SER A 37 1.75 -17.64 38.57
C SER A 37 1.01 -16.33 38.82
N ASN A 38 -0.16 -16.21 38.17
CA ASN A 38 -1.18 -15.16 38.27
C ASN A 38 -1.09 -14.03 37.24
N LEU A 39 -1.79 -14.24 36.12
CA LEU A 39 -2.94 -13.44 35.69
C LEU A 39 -3.39 -13.98 34.32
N SER A 40 -4.32 -14.95 34.30
CA SER A 40 -5.05 -15.28 33.07
C SER A 40 -6.09 -14.18 32.84
N VAL A 41 -5.68 -13.16 32.11
CA VAL A 41 -6.58 -12.14 31.58
C VAL A 41 -7.19 -12.70 30.31
N ASN A 42 -8.52 -12.81 30.30
CA ASN A 42 -9.43 -13.10 29.18
C ASN A 42 -8.88 -12.86 27.76
N SER A 43 -8.09 -13.77 27.21
CA SER A 43 -7.72 -13.78 25.78
C SER A 43 -8.83 -14.37 24.89
N ASP A 44 -9.60 -15.32 25.44
CA ASP A 44 -10.51 -16.17 24.67
C ASP A 44 -11.80 -15.48 24.21
N SER A 45 -12.14 -14.33 24.80
CA SER A 45 -13.33 -13.56 24.38
C SER A 45 -13.06 -12.68 23.16
N SER A 46 -11.82 -12.25 22.94
CA SER A 46 -11.46 -11.38 21.82
C SER A 46 -11.29 -12.17 20.51
N SER A 47 -10.68 -13.35 20.57
CA SER A 47 -10.36 -14.14 19.38
C SER A 47 -11.62 -14.73 18.72
N ASN A 48 -12.56 -15.24 19.52
CA ASN A 48 -13.87 -15.70 19.05
C ASN A 48 -14.70 -14.58 18.40
N SER A 49 -14.55 -13.33 18.86
CA SER A 49 -15.21 -12.17 18.25
C SER A 49 -14.58 -11.81 16.91
N ASP A 50 -13.24 -11.80 16.81
CA ASP A 50 -12.53 -11.49 15.58
C ASP A 50 -12.83 -12.51 14.48
N MET A 51 -12.88 -13.80 14.81
CA MET A 51 -13.23 -14.86 13.85
C MET A 51 -14.61 -14.66 13.22
N ALA A 52 -15.61 -14.27 14.01
CA ALA A 52 -16.96 -14.03 13.51
C ALA A 52 -17.01 -12.79 12.59
N ILE A 53 -16.41 -11.68 13.02
CA ILE A 53 -16.32 -10.44 12.22
C ILE A 53 -15.57 -10.71 10.92
N ALA A 54 -14.43 -11.41 11.00
CA ALA A 54 -13.59 -11.76 9.87
C ALA A 54 -14.33 -12.63 8.85
N THR A 55 -15.12 -13.60 9.31
CA THR A 55 -15.94 -14.45 8.45
C THR A 55 -16.99 -13.64 7.68
N GLU A 56 -17.70 -12.74 8.37
CA GLU A 56 -18.71 -11.89 7.74
C GLU A 56 -18.09 -10.90 6.73
N ILE A 57 -16.91 -10.34 7.05
CA ILE A 57 -16.14 -9.51 6.13
C ILE A 57 -15.73 -10.31 4.89
N ALA A 58 -15.21 -11.53 5.07
CA ALA A 58 -14.76 -12.37 3.98
C ALA A 58 -15.90 -12.66 2.98
N GLN A 59 -17.07 -13.06 3.50
CA GLN A 59 -18.28 -13.31 2.71
C GLN A 59 -18.80 -12.04 2.02
N GLY A 60 -18.77 -10.91 2.72
CA GLY A 60 -19.18 -9.62 2.17
C GLY A 60 -18.29 -9.17 1.00
N ILE A 61 -16.97 -9.35 1.11
CA ILE A 61 -16.02 -9.07 0.03
C ILE A 61 -16.24 -10.01 -1.16
N ALA A 62 -16.41 -11.31 -0.92
CA ALA A 62 -16.71 -12.29 -1.98
C ALA A 62 -17.98 -11.93 -2.75
N LYS A 63 -19.03 -11.50 -2.04
CA LYS A 63 -20.28 -11.02 -2.64
C LYS A 63 -20.12 -9.69 -3.39
N ALA A 64 -19.23 -8.81 -2.92
CA ALA A 64 -18.96 -7.54 -3.57
C ALA A 64 -18.27 -7.73 -4.92
N CYS A 65 -17.33 -8.67 -4.99
CA CYS A 65 -16.40 -8.83 -6.11
C CYS A 65 -16.39 -10.27 -6.66
N PRO A 66 -17.54 -10.76 -7.18
CA PRO A 66 -17.64 -12.11 -7.71
C PRO A 66 -16.79 -12.30 -8.97
N VAL A 67 -16.59 -13.56 -9.37
CA VAL A 67 -15.92 -13.90 -10.63
C VAL A 67 -16.70 -13.34 -11.81
N THR A 68 -16.02 -12.52 -12.61
CA THR A 68 -16.48 -11.97 -13.89
C THR A 68 -15.35 -12.07 -14.91
N ASP A 69 -15.57 -11.60 -16.14
CA ASP A 69 -14.46 -11.38 -17.06
C ASP A 69 -13.43 -10.41 -16.44
N LEU A 70 -12.14 -10.71 -16.64
CA LEU A 70 -11.02 -9.99 -16.03
C LEU A 70 -10.73 -8.63 -16.67
N GLY A 71 -11.41 -8.29 -17.77
CA GLY A 71 -11.39 -6.98 -18.43
C GLY A 71 -12.73 -6.24 -18.34
N ASP A 72 -13.71 -6.77 -17.61
CA ASP A 72 -15.00 -6.10 -17.41
C ASP A 72 -14.85 -4.93 -16.43
N GLU A 73 -14.72 -3.73 -16.97
CA GLU A 73 -14.60 -2.49 -16.21
C GLU A 73 -15.85 -2.17 -15.41
N LYS A 74 -17.03 -2.48 -15.94
CA LYS A 74 -18.29 -2.23 -15.24
C LYS A 74 -18.39 -3.13 -14.01
N ALA A 75 -17.97 -4.39 -14.11
CA ALA A 75 -17.89 -5.27 -12.96
C ALA A 75 -16.86 -4.79 -11.92
N GLN A 76 -15.71 -4.26 -12.37
CA GLN A 76 -14.73 -3.66 -11.46
C GLN A 76 -15.30 -2.44 -10.74
N GLN A 77 -15.97 -1.53 -11.44
CA GLN A 77 -16.61 -0.35 -10.85
C GLN A 77 -17.68 -0.75 -9.82
N GLN A 78 -18.53 -1.72 -10.14
CA GLN A 78 -19.54 -2.23 -9.21
C GLN A 78 -18.93 -2.87 -7.96
N CYS A 79 -17.83 -3.62 -8.13
CA CYS A 79 -17.06 -4.16 -7.00
C CYS A 79 -16.47 -3.02 -6.14
N ALA A 80 -15.86 -2.01 -6.77
CA ALA A 80 -15.32 -0.83 -6.08
C ALA A 80 -16.39 -0.06 -5.28
N GLU A 81 -17.58 0.12 -5.85
CA GLU A 81 -18.72 0.76 -5.17
C GLU A 81 -19.24 -0.06 -4.00
N LYS A 82 -19.40 -1.38 -4.16
CA LYS A 82 -19.84 -2.24 -3.07
C LYS A 82 -18.82 -2.30 -1.93
N LEU A 83 -17.53 -2.36 -2.24
CA LEU A 83 -16.46 -2.35 -1.24
C LEU A 83 -16.37 -1.00 -0.51
N ALA A 84 -16.56 0.12 -1.23
CA ALA A 84 -16.58 1.45 -0.62
C ALA A 84 -17.71 1.58 0.41
N ASN A 85 -18.90 1.06 0.08
CA ASN A 85 -20.12 1.11 0.89
C ASN A 85 -20.28 -0.10 1.85
N PHE A 86 -19.27 -0.95 1.98
CA PHE A 86 -19.37 -2.11 2.87
C PHE A 86 -19.06 -1.71 4.32
N ASP A 87 -20.11 -1.36 5.05
CA ASP A 87 -20.05 -0.85 6.43
C ASP A 87 -19.17 -1.66 7.38
N LEU A 88 -19.30 -2.99 7.40
CA LEU A 88 -18.54 -3.83 8.34
C LEU A 88 -17.06 -3.82 8.02
N LEU A 89 -16.70 -3.89 6.72
CA LEU A 89 -15.31 -3.77 6.28
C LEU A 89 -14.75 -2.40 6.69
N HIS A 90 -15.43 -1.31 6.32
CA HIS A 90 -15.01 0.04 6.65
C HIS A 90 -14.80 0.23 8.17
N LYS A 91 -15.77 -0.13 9.01
CA LYS A 91 -15.67 0.02 10.47
C LYS A 91 -14.55 -0.83 11.08
N SER A 92 -14.21 -1.94 10.43
CA SER A 92 -13.15 -2.85 10.86
C SER A 92 -11.78 -2.47 10.33
N MET A 93 -11.63 -1.46 9.46
CA MET A 93 -10.29 -1.03 9.01
C MET A 93 -9.61 -0.14 10.05
N SER A 94 -8.27 -0.23 10.11
CA SER A 94 -7.43 0.72 10.84
C SER A 94 -7.34 2.04 10.07
N GLU A 95 -6.93 3.12 10.73
CA GLU A 95 -6.76 4.44 10.09
C GLU A 95 -5.78 4.40 8.91
N ASP A 96 -4.69 3.66 9.08
CA ASP A 96 -3.65 3.48 8.07
C ASP A 96 -3.70 2.02 7.58
N MET A 97 -3.99 1.86 6.29
CA MET A 97 -4.07 0.54 5.67
C MET A 97 -2.74 0.19 5.00
N LEU A 98 -2.01 -0.76 5.60
CA LEU A 98 -0.77 -1.29 5.03
C LEU A 98 -1.09 -2.29 3.90
N TRP A 99 -0.48 -2.10 2.73
CA TRP A 99 -0.65 -2.97 1.57
C TRP A 99 0.69 -3.47 1.04
N GLY A 100 0.87 -4.78 0.91
CA GLY A 100 2.12 -5.33 0.41
C GLY A 100 2.03 -6.74 -0.13
N GLN A 101 3.12 -7.47 -0.01
CA GLN A 101 3.23 -8.88 -0.35
C GLN A 101 3.99 -9.59 0.77
N GLN A 102 3.54 -10.78 1.15
CA GLN A 102 4.33 -11.64 2.03
C GLN A 102 5.70 -11.95 1.39
N ARG A 103 6.75 -11.81 2.19
CA ARG A 103 8.12 -12.24 1.84
C ARG A 103 8.37 -13.71 2.13
N GLU A 104 7.67 -14.25 3.12
CA GLU A 104 7.81 -15.63 3.59
C GLU A 104 6.41 -16.20 3.88
N PRO A 105 6.19 -17.51 3.68
CA PRO A 105 4.92 -18.14 3.98
C PRO A 105 4.63 -18.05 5.48
N ASN A 106 3.36 -17.93 5.84
CA ASN A 106 2.88 -17.88 7.23
C ASN A 106 3.35 -16.69 8.07
N HIS A 107 3.98 -15.68 7.48
CA HIS A 107 4.43 -14.48 8.18
C HIS A 107 3.48 -13.32 7.92
N TYR A 108 2.55 -13.06 8.85
CA TYR A 108 1.40 -12.19 8.56
C TYR A 108 1.55 -10.75 9.03
N ASN A 109 2.45 -10.43 9.96
CA ASN A 109 2.56 -9.07 10.49
C ASN A 109 2.87 -8.05 9.37
N PRO A 110 1.94 -7.16 8.98
CA PRO A 110 2.14 -6.26 7.84
C PRO A 110 3.29 -5.27 8.05
N THR A 111 3.61 -4.94 9.30
CA THR A 111 4.68 -4.00 9.65
C THR A 111 6.09 -4.57 9.42
N GLU A 112 6.20 -5.88 9.15
CA GLU A 112 7.48 -6.55 8.91
C GLU A 112 7.82 -6.66 7.42
N HIS A 113 6.86 -6.34 6.55
CA HIS A 113 7.02 -6.36 5.09
C HIS A 113 7.27 -4.96 4.53
N GLU A 114 7.76 -4.92 3.29
CA GLU A 114 7.65 -3.72 2.45
C GLU A 114 6.18 -3.50 2.10
N THR A 115 5.64 -2.35 2.50
CA THR A 115 4.23 -2.00 2.30
C THR A 115 4.10 -0.59 1.78
N THR A 116 2.97 -0.31 1.15
CA THR A 116 2.50 1.05 0.90
C THR A 116 1.39 1.35 1.90
N VAL A 117 1.39 2.56 2.46
CA VAL A 117 0.33 3.01 3.37
C VAL A 117 -0.74 3.73 2.58
N PHE A 118 -2.00 3.38 2.80
CA PHE A 118 -3.14 4.01 2.17
C PHE A 118 -4.18 4.45 3.19
N ASN A 119 -4.95 5.47 2.79
CA ASN A 119 -6.26 5.67 3.39
C ASN A 119 -7.16 4.43 3.12
N PRO A 120 -7.99 3.99 4.08
CA PRO A 120 -8.82 2.80 3.95
C PRO A 120 -9.75 2.81 2.73
N LEU A 121 -10.35 3.96 2.41
CA LEU A 121 -11.23 4.11 1.25
C LEU A 121 -10.48 3.88 -0.05
N VAL A 122 -9.27 4.45 -0.16
CA VAL A 122 -8.39 4.28 -1.32
C VAL A 122 -8.02 2.82 -1.51
N TRP A 123 -7.61 2.13 -0.45
CA TRP A 123 -7.23 0.73 -0.59
C TRP A 123 -8.42 -0.15 -1.03
N ARG A 124 -9.56 -0.07 -0.33
CA ARG A 124 -10.69 -0.98 -0.62
C ARG A 124 -11.38 -0.66 -1.95
N ARG A 125 -11.47 0.62 -2.32
CA ARG A 125 -12.10 1.02 -3.58
C ARG A 125 -11.19 0.83 -4.79
N THR A 126 -9.91 1.16 -4.67
CA THR A 126 -9.00 1.27 -5.82
C THR A 126 -8.08 0.06 -5.98
N TYR A 127 -7.61 -0.55 -4.88
CA TYR A 127 -6.69 -1.68 -4.95
C TYR A 127 -7.43 -3.01 -4.85
N LEU A 128 -8.28 -3.20 -3.85
CA LEU A 128 -8.98 -4.48 -3.66
C LEU A 128 -9.91 -4.79 -4.85
N SER A 129 -10.50 -3.77 -5.48
CA SER A 129 -11.38 -3.95 -6.65
C SER A 129 -10.68 -4.46 -7.91
N THR A 130 -9.34 -4.43 -7.96
CA THR A 130 -8.55 -5.02 -9.05
C THR A 130 -8.50 -6.54 -8.99
N PHE A 131 -9.13 -7.15 -7.98
CA PHE A 131 -9.25 -8.60 -7.84
C PHE A 131 -10.72 -9.05 -7.98
N VAL A 132 -10.90 -10.27 -8.47
CA VAL A 132 -12.14 -11.05 -8.29
C VAL A 132 -11.90 -12.13 -7.25
N ILE A 133 -12.90 -12.42 -6.44
CA ILE A 133 -12.85 -13.53 -5.48
C ILE A 133 -13.28 -14.80 -6.21
N ASN A 134 -12.37 -15.76 -6.37
CA ASN A 134 -12.53 -16.90 -7.28
C ASN A 134 -12.80 -18.25 -6.62
N ASP A 135 -12.89 -18.28 -5.30
CA ASP A 135 -13.29 -19.45 -4.51
C ASP A 135 -13.82 -18.97 -3.15
N GLU A 136 -14.33 -19.89 -2.33
CA GLU A 136 -14.83 -19.60 -0.98
C GLU A 136 -13.69 -19.08 -0.08
N PRO A 137 -13.85 -17.90 0.55
CA PRO A 137 -12.88 -17.39 1.51
C PRO A 137 -12.70 -18.32 2.71
N LYS A 138 -11.51 -18.25 3.32
CA LYS A 138 -11.21 -18.97 4.57
C LYS A 138 -10.78 -17.99 5.65
N VAL A 139 -11.04 -18.33 6.90
CA VAL A 139 -10.61 -17.55 8.05
C VAL A 139 -9.93 -18.49 9.04
N GLU A 140 -8.77 -18.09 9.54
CA GLU A 140 -8.03 -18.86 10.54
C GLU A 140 -7.37 -17.95 11.58
N GLU A 141 -6.97 -18.51 12.71
CA GLU A 141 -6.12 -17.82 13.69
C GLU A 141 -4.68 -18.30 13.53
N GLN A 142 -3.75 -17.35 13.42
CA GLN A 142 -2.32 -17.65 13.31
C GLN A 142 -1.48 -16.50 13.89
N GLU A 143 -0.45 -16.83 14.66
CA GLU A 143 0.49 -15.86 15.26
C GLU A 143 -0.19 -14.74 16.09
N GLY A 144 -1.35 -15.02 16.69
CA GLY A 144 -2.12 -14.03 17.44
C GLY A 144 -2.86 -13.01 16.58
N PHE A 145 -3.06 -13.32 15.29
CA PHE A 145 -3.90 -12.61 14.35
C PHE A 145 -5.03 -13.52 13.86
N THR A 146 -6.13 -12.91 13.45
CA THR A 146 -7.15 -13.56 12.61
C THR A 146 -6.86 -13.21 11.15
N ILE A 147 -6.64 -14.22 10.32
CA ILE A 147 -6.28 -14.06 8.92
C ILE A 147 -7.49 -14.39 8.04
N ILE A 148 -7.88 -13.44 7.20
CA ILE A 148 -8.88 -13.66 6.14
C ILE A 148 -8.13 -13.98 4.86
N HIS A 149 -8.27 -15.22 4.39
CA HIS A 149 -7.77 -15.68 3.10
C HIS A 149 -8.84 -15.46 2.04
N LEU A 150 -8.56 -14.55 1.10
CA LEU A 150 -9.39 -14.30 -0.06
C LEU A 150 -8.74 -14.94 -1.29
N PRO A 151 -9.26 -16.06 -1.83
CA PRO A 151 -8.82 -16.60 -3.10
C PRO A 151 -9.11 -15.59 -4.21
N VAL A 152 -8.08 -15.20 -4.98
CA VAL A 152 -8.24 -14.16 -6.00
C VAL A 152 -7.74 -14.54 -7.39
N MET A 153 -8.33 -13.88 -8.39
CA MET A 153 -7.67 -13.60 -9.66
C MET A 153 -7.56 -12.10 -9.88
N PHE A 154 -6.43 -11.64 -10.38
CA PHE A 154 -6.21 -10.24 -10.70
C PHE A 154 -6.80 -9.87 -12.07
N ARG A 155 -7.48 -8.72 -12.15
CA ARG A 155 -8.15 -8.18 -13.35
C ARG A 155 -7.14 -7.58 -14.35
N LYS A 156 -6.22 -8.42 -14.83
CA LYS A 156 -5.08 -8.02 -15.68
C LYS A 156 -5.45 -7.47 -17.06
N LYS A 157 -6.72 -7.60 -17.49
CA LYS A 157 -7.21 -7.20 -18.81
C LYS A 157 -7.97 -5.86 -18.81
N LEU A 158 -8.07 -5.17 -17.67
CA LEU A 158 -8.68 -3.84 -17.62
C LEU A 158 -7.88 -2.82 -18.45
N ASP A 159 -8.48 -1.68 -18.78
CA ASP A 159 -7.74 -0.58 -19.39
C ASP A 159 -6.59 -0.09 -18.47
N MET A 160 -5.57 0.54 -19.05
CA MET A 160 -4.42 1.06 -18.29
C MET A 160 -4.84 2.04 -17.19
N GLY A 161 -5.82 2.88 -17.47
CA GLY A 161 -6.35 3.87 -16.55
C GLY A 161 -7.13 3.31 -15.36
N ALA A 162 -7.50 2.03 -15.42
CA ALA A 162 -8.22 1.33 -14.36
C ALA A 162 -7.31 0.86 -13.21
N PHE A 163 -5.99 0.97 -13.37
CA PHE A 163 -5.02 0.59 -12.33
C PHE A 163 -4.57 1.82 -11.53
N PRO A 164 -4.39 1.69 -10.20
CA PRO A 164 -4.03 2.82 -9.33
C PRO A 164 -2.64 3.40 -9.62
N TYR A 165 -1.82 2.68 -10.36
CA TYR A 165 -0.66 3.18 -11.08
C TYR A 165 -0.23 2.15 -12.12
N PRO A 166 0.70 2.51 -13.03
CA PRO A 166 1.28 1.60 -14.02
C PRO A 166 2.07 0.46 -13.37
N PHE A 167 1.41 -0.61 -12.90
CA PHE A 167 2.08 -1.74 -12.25
C PHE A 167 3.18 -2.37 -13.12
N TRP A 168 3.06 -2.23 -14.45
CA TRP A 168 4.00 -2.67 -15.48
C TRP A 168 5.25 -1.80 -15.64
N HIS A 169 5.39 -0.72 -14.86
CA HIS A 169 6.69 -0.03 -14.72
C HIS A 169 7.81 -0.99 -14.28
N SER A 170 7.42 -2.06 -13.56
CA SER A 170 8.29 -3.15 -13.15
C SER A 170 7.67 -4.48 -13.59
N PRO A 171 8.27 -5.21 -14.56
CA PRO A 171 7.78 -6.52 -14.98
C PRO A 171 7.59 -7.48 -13.81
N LYS A 172 8.55 -7.52 -12.88
CA LYS A 172 8.47 -8.31 -11.64
C LYS A 172 7.21 -7.97 -10.83
N LYS A 173 6.87 -6.69 -10.68
CA LYS A 173 5.69 -6.25 -9.94
C LYS A 173 4.41 -6.65 -10.65
N TRP A 174 4.35 -6.42 -11.96
CA TRP A 174 3.21 -6.77 -12.79
C TRP A 174 2.91 -8.26 -12.77
N ASP A 175 3.91 -9.10 -13.00
CA ASP A 175 3.78 -10.56 -12.94
C ASP A 175 3.32 -11.02 -11.57
N ALA A 176 3.86 -10.43 -10.49
CA ALA A 176 3.43 -10.75 -9.13
C ALA A 176 1.96 -10.41 -8.86
N TYR A 177 1.39 -9.36 -9.46
CA TYR A 177 -0.06 -9.10 -9.40
C TYR A 177 -0.85 -10.14 -10.19
N GLN A 178 -0.43 -10.40 -11.44
CA GLN A 178 -1.13 -11.34 -12.32
C GLN A 178 -1.19 -12.74 -11.73
N GLN A 179 -0.09 -13.20 -11.12
CA GLN A 179 0.09 -14.53 -10.55
C GLN A 179 -0.36 -14.65 -9.09
N ALA A 180 -0.89 -13.59 -8.46
CA ALA A 180 -1.39 -13.64 -7.09
C ALA A 180 -2.51 -14.68 -6.97
N THR A 181 -2.43 -15.55 -5.96
CA THR A 181 -3.46 -16.55 -5.67
C THR A 181 -4.38 -16.10 -4.55
N GLU A 182 -3.88 -15.35 -3.58
CA GLU A 182 -4.67 -14.88 -2.44
C GLU A 182 -4.34 -13.44 -2.06
N VAL A 183 -5.35 -12.75 -1.54
CA VAL A 183 -5.21 -11.55 -0.72
C VAL A 183 -5.52 -11.94 0.72
N LEU A 184 -4.59 -11.61 1.62
CA LEU A 184 -4.65 -11.90 3.04
C LEU A 184 -5.01 -10.61 3.77
N LEU A 185 -6.11 -10.58 4.52
CA LEU A 185 -6.41 -9.48 5.44
C LEU A 185 -6.01 -9.89 6.85
N VAL A 186 -5.23 -9.06 7.52
CA VAL A 186 -4.66 -9.36 8.83
C VAL A 186 -5.43 -8.58 9.89
N MET A 187 -6.24 -9.27 10.67
CA MET A 187 -7.08 -8.70 11.72
C MET A 187 -6.52 -8.99 13.11
N LYS A 188 -6.68 -8.02 14.00
CA LYS A 188 -6.44 -8.14 15.43
C LYS A 188 -7.26 -7.12 16.20
N GLU A 189 -7.94 -7.56 17.25
CA GLU A 189 -8.76 -6.72 18.14
C GLU A 189 -9.85 -5.99 17.35
N GLY A 190 -10.57 -6.73 16.51
CA GLY A 190 -11.66 -6.23 15.67
C GLY A 190 -11.22 -5.27 14.56
N LYS A 191 -9.90 -5.15 14.31
CA LYS A 191 -9.33 -4.22 13.34
C LYS A 191 -8.39 -4.90 12.36
N ILE A 192 -8.64 -4.68 11.07
CA ILE A 192 -7.74 -5.01 9.96
C ILE A 192 -6.55 -4.05 10.04
N LYS A 193 -5.37 -4.60 10.32
CA LYS A 193 -4.10 -3.87 10.45
C LYS A 193 -3.38 -3.69 9.11
N GLY A 194 -3.74 -4.49 8.11
CA GLY A 194 -3.16 -4.45 6.79
C GLY A 194 -3.61 -5.61 5.93
N ALA A 195 -3.14 -5.61 4.69
CA ALA A 195 -3.37 -6.66 3.73
C ALA A 195 -2.12 -6.97 2.92
N LEU A 196 -1.97 -8.23 2.56
CA LEU A 196 -0.82 -8.75 1.82
C LEU A 196 -1.32 -9.61 0.67
N ARG A 197 -0.66 -9.56 -0.49
CA ARG A 197 -0.71 -10.71 -1.41
C ARG A 197 0.07 -11.86 -0.79
N SER A 198 -0.46 -13.07 -0.89
CA SER A 198 0.22 -14.25 -0.33
C SER A 198 1.58 -14.50 -0.98
N TYR A 199 2.42 -15.26 -0.29
CA TYR A 199 3.73 -15.66 -0.79
C TYR A 199 3.60 -16.56 -2.04
N GLN A 200 2.61 -17.45 -2.02
CA GLN A 200 2.30 -18.39 -3.09
C GLN A 200 1.87 -17.66 -4.37
N LYS A 201 2.31 -18.19 -5.50
CA LYS A 201 2.03 -17.65 -6.84
C LYS A 201 1.66 -18.77 -7.79
N ASP A 202 0.74 -18.48 -8.69
CA ASP A 202 0.38 -19.33 -9.82
C ASP A 202 1.31 -19.00 -11.00
N GLN A 203 2.46 -19.67 -11.07
CA GLN A 203 3.49 -19.40 -12.09
C GLN A 203 3.05 -19.84 -13.50
N GLU A 204 2.09 -20.76 -13.60
CA GLU A 204 1.57 -21.28 -14.88
C GLU A 204 0.50 -20.36 -15.49
N ARG A 205 0.07 -19.32 -14.75
CA ARG A 205 -0.96 -18.41 -15.21
C ARG A 205 -0.48 -17.60 -16.42
N PRO A 206 -1.25 -17.58 -17.53
CA PRO A 206 -0.90 -16.79 -18.71
C PRO A 206 -0.75 -15.31 -18.36
N LEU A 207 0.30 -14.66 -18.83
CA LEU A 207 0.56 -13.24 -18.57
C LEU A 207 0.02 -12.37 -19.72
N VAL A 208 -0.35 -11.13 -19.40
CA VAL A 208 -0.67 -10.08 -20.37
C VAL A 208 0.49 -9.10 -20.36
N GLU A 209 1.17 -8.93 -21.48
CA GLU A 209 2.27 -7.96 -21.58
C GLU A 209 1.73 -6.52 -21.68
N ARG A 210 2.49 -5.58 -21.11
CA ARG A 210 2.26 -4.13 -21.22
C ARG A 210 3.59 -3.42 -21.30
N GLU A 211 3.65 -2.37 -22.10
CA GLU A 211 4.83 -1.53 -22.23
C GLU A 211 4.72 -0.33 -21.29
N TRP A 212 5.84 0.00 -20.66
CA TRP A 212 5.97 1.20 -19.84
C TRP A 212 6.53 2.34 -20.68
N ASP A 213 5.79 3.44 -20.76
CA ASP A 213 6.15 4.64 -21.52
C ASP A 213 6.94 5.67 -20.70
N GLY A 214 7.15 5.40 -19.41
CA GLY A 214 7.83 6.29 -18.48
C GLY A 214 6.93 7.33 -17.80
N GLN A 215 5.61 7.29 -18.01
CA GLN A 215 4.69 8.32 -17.52
C GLN A 215 3.79 7.84 -16.37
N TRP A 216 4.03 8.37 -15.16
CA TRP A 216 3.19 8.07 -13.99
C TRP A 216 1.75 8.56 -14.14
N MET A 217 1.57 9.66 -14.85
CA MET A 217 0.28 10.24 -15.21
C MET A 217 0.35 10.65 -16.68
N TRP A 218 -0.77 10.52 -17.39
CA TRP A 218 -0.88 10.94 -18.78
C TRP A 218 -2.23 11.61 -19.01
N GLU A 219 -2.37 12.24 -20.17
CA GLU A 219 -3.60 12.85 -20.62
C GLU A 219 -4.06 12.12 -21.90
N GLU A 220 -5.33 11.72 -21.95
CA GLU A 220 -5.91 11.20 -23.18
C GLU A 220 -6.11 12.31 -24.22
N LYS A 221 -6.41 11.93 -25.47
CA LYS A 221 -6.61 12.89 -26.57
C LYS A 221 -7.74 13.90 -26.33
N ASP A 222 -8.69 13.57 -25.46
CA ASP A 222 -9.83 14.42 -25.10
C ASP A 222 -9.59 15.28 -23.85
N GLY A 223 -8.36 15.26 -23.30
CA GLY A 223 -7.98 16.05 -22.13
C GLY A 223 -8.24 15.35 -20.79
N LYS A 224 -8.68 14.10 -20.78
CA LYS A 224 -8.90 13.36 -19.52
C LYS A 224 -7.59 12.92 -18.91
N GLN A 225 -7.42 13.22 -17.62
CA GLN A 225 -6.26 12.79 -16.85
C GLN A 225 -6.37 11.32 -16.45
N GLU A 226 -5.26 10.62 -16.58
CA GLU A 226 -5.10 9.21 -16.24
C GLU A 226 -3.87 8.99 -15.31
N PRO A 227 -3.88 7.95 -14.44
CA PRO A 227 -4.93 6.95 -14.30
C PRO A 227 -6.16 7.52 -13.59
N ARG A 228 -7.34 7.39 -14.20
CA ARG A 228 -8.60 8.00 -13.77
C ARG A 228 -8.99 7.56 -12.38
N VAL A 229 -8.65 6.33 -12.01
CA VAL A 229 -8.94 5.75 -10.68
C VAL A 229 -8.15 6.40 -9.55
N THR A 230 -7.13 7.22 -9.87
CA THR A 230 -6.34 7.98 -8.89
C THR A 230 -6.94 9.36 -8.56
N LEU A 231 -7.92 9.80 -9.35
CA LEU A 231 -8.58 11.09 -9.18
C LEU A 231 -9.62 11.02 -8.04
N TYR A 232 -9.82 12.13 -7.35
CA TYR A 232 -10.84 12.22 -6.29
C TYR A 232 -12.27 12.00 -6.80
N THR A 233 -12.54 12.37 -8.05
CA THR A 233 -13.84 12.12 -8.72
C THR A 233 -14.12 10.64 -8.93
N ASN A 234 -13.10 9.78 -8.94
CA ASN A 234 -13.27 8.33 -8.97
C ASN A 234 -13.36 7.72 -7.57
N LEU A 235 -12.73 8.34 -6.57
CA LEU A 235 -12.70 7.85 -5.18
C LEU A 235 -14.02 8.14 -4.44
N PHE A 236 -14.48 9.39 -4.49
CA PHE A 236 -15.60 9.89 -3.70
C PHE A 236 -16.92 9.78 -4.45
N SER A 237 -18.03 9.84 -3.70
CA SER A 237 -19.36 9.89 -4.29
C SER A 237 -19.58 11.20 -5.04
N GLU A 238 -20.36 11.18 -6.14
CA GLU A 238 -20.66 12.37 -6.94
C GLU A 238 -21.40 13.47 -6.15
N ARG A 239 -22.03 13.10 -5.02
CA ARG A 239 -22.78 14.03 -4.16
C ARG A 239 -21.91 14.74 -3.14
N ASN A 240 -20.64 14.35 -3.00
CA ASN A 240 -19.72 14.92 -2.04
C ASN A 240 -19.32 16.34 -2.45
N PRO A 241 -19.79 17.39 -1.75
CA PRO A 241 -19.59 18.77 -2.18
C PRO A 241 -18.14 19.23 -1.96
N HIS A 242 -17.33 18.47 -1.22
CA HIS A 242 -15.96 18.85 -0.86
C HIS A 242 -14.93 18.41 -1.90
N VAL A 243 -15.27 17.52 -2.84
CA VAL A 243 -14.33 16.93 -3.81
C VAL A 243 -13.60 18.00 -4.63
N LYS A 244 -14.32 19.03 -5.09
CA LYS A 244 -13.71 20.11 -5.87
C LYS A 244 -12.70 20.92 -5.05
N THR A 245 -13.03 21.23 -3.80
CA THR A 245 -12.13 21.95 -2.89
C THR A 245 -10.90 21.12 -2.55
N LEU A 246 -11.09 19.82 -2.31
CA LEU A 246 -10.00 18.87 -2.07
C LEU A 246 -9.06 18.77 -3.26
N ASP A 247 -9.58 18.62 -4.48
CA ASP A 247 -8.75 18.57 -5.69
C ASP A 247 -7.93 19.84 -5.84
N ALA A 248 -8.56 21.02 -5.72
CA ALA A 248 -7.86 22.30 -5.80
C ALA A 248 -6.76 22.44 -4.73
N ALA A 249 -7.04 22.05 -3.48
CA ALA A 249 -6.07 22.10 -2.39
C ALA A 249 -4.88 21.16 -2.63
N TYR A 250 -5.14 19.92 -3.07
CA TYR A 250 -4.09 18.98 -3.43
C TYR A 250 -3.24 19.51 -4.60
N ARG A 251 -3.84 20.05 -5.67
CA ARG A 251 -3.07 20.55 -6.82
C ARG A 251 -2.19 21.74 -6.45
N ALA A 252 -2.69 22.65 -5.63
CA ALA A 252 -1.88 23.76 -5.11
C ALA A 252 -0.70 23.25 -4.29
N PHE A 253 -0.95 22.29 -3.38
CA PHE A 253 0.09 21.64 -2.58
C PHE A 253 1.09 20.85 -3.44
N GLU A 254 0.62 20.14 -4.47
CA GLU A 254 1.43 19.34 -5.39
C GLU A 254 2.43 20.19 -6.16
N VAL A 255 2.02 21.37 -6.64
CA VAL A 255 2.91 22.30 -7.34
C VAL A 255 4.10 22.69 -6.46
N GLU A 256 3.84 23.01 -5.19
CA GLU A 256 4.89 23.40 -4.25
C GLU A 256 5.78 22.19 -3.86
N MET A 257 5.18 21.02 -3.59
CA MET A 257 5.94 19.79 -3.31
C MET A 257 6.94 19.42 -4.42
N ARG A 258 6.63 19.72 -5.68
CA ARG A 258 7.54 19.47 -6.81
C ARG A 258 8.78 20.36 -6.76
N GLN A 259 8.67 21.60 -6.27
CA GLN A 259 9.83 22.49 -6.10
C GLN A 259 10.82 21.93 -5.07
N HIS A 260 10.31 21.22 -4.06
CA HIS A 260 11.08 20.59 -2.99
C HIS A 260 11.41 19.10 -3.26
N ALA A 261 11.23 18.65 -4.51
CA ALA A 261 11.54 17.30 -4.97
C ALA A 261 10.89 16.15 -4.16
N CYS A 262 9.78 16.39 -3.46
CA CYS A 262 9.15 15.39 -2.58
C CYS A 262 8.76 14.11 -3.36
N MET A 263 8.37 14.25 -4.62
CA MET A 263 7.94 13.14 -5.48
C MET A 263 9.06 12.15 -5.84
N VAL A 264 10.32 12.54 -5.69
CA VAL A 264 11.46 11.64 -5.98
C VAL A 264 11.46 10.45 -5.02
N CYS A 265 11.13 10.69 -3.75
CA CYS A 265 11.08 9.67 -2.71
C CYS A 265 9.68 9.06 -2.57
N HIS A 266 8.63 9.83 -2.86
CA HIS A 266 7.22 9.47 -2.67
C HIS A 266 6.54 8.99 -3.97
N SER A 267 7.24 8.14 -4.71
CA SER A 267 6.83 7.60 -6.01
C SER A 267 6.71 6.05 -5.99
N PRO A 268 5.89 5.43 -6.87
CA PRO A 268 5.64 3.98 -6.89
C PRO A 268 6.85 3.11 -7.24
N ASP A 269 7.94 3.70 -7.74
CA ASP A 269 9.22 3.01 -7.95
C ASP A 269 9.98 2.74 -6.65
N ASN A 270 9.65 3.45 -5.56
CA ASN A 270 10.32 3.35 -4.27
C ASN A 270 11.84 3.44 -4.37
N SER A 271 12.34 4.43 -5.10
CA SER A 271 13.78 4.65 -5.35
C SER A 271 14.64 4.70 -4.08
N ASN A 272 14.03 5.03 -2.93
CA ASN A 272 14.69 5.13 -1.62
C ASN A 272 14.43 3.92 -0.70
N GLU A 273 13.86 2.83 -1.23
CA GLU A 273 13.63 1.57 -0.52
C GLU A 273 12.89 1.74 0.83
N MET A 274 11.92 2.67 0.87
CA MET A 274 11.10 2.88 2.04
C MET A 274 10.37 1.59 2.42
N LYS A 275 10.53 1.17 3.68
CA LYS A 275 9.82 0.00 4.21
C LYS A 275 8.31 0.21 4.20
N GLN A 276 7.86 1.42 4.52
CA GLN A 276 6.46 1.84 4.45
C GLN A 276 6.39 3.03 3.50
N LEU A 277 6.17 2.72 2.23
CA LEU A 277 6.08 3.71 1.17
C LEU A 277 4.81 4.54 1.32
N LEU A 278 4.97 5.84 1.16
CA LEU A 278 3.92 6.82 1.16
C LEU A 278 3.93 7.51 -0.20
N LEU A 279 2.78 7.59 -0.86
CA LEU A 279 2.69 8.07 -2.24
C LEU A 279 2.08 9.46 -2.30
N LEU A 280 2.80 10.39 -2.94
CA LEU A 280 2.35 11.78 -3.10
C LEU A 280 2.04 12.12 -4.56
N ASN A 281 2.50 11.29 -5.50
CA ASN A 281 2.38 11.52 -6.94
C ASN A 281 0.97 11.30 -7.50
N TYR A 282 0.05 10.77 -6.70
CA TYR A 282 -1.35 10.56 -7.07
C TYR A 282 -2.29 11.23 -6.06
N PRO A 283 -3.33 11.96 -6.52
CA PRO A 283 -4.21 12.71 -5.64
C PRO A 283 -4.80 11.85 -4.52
N ASN A 284 -5.53 10.79 -4.86
CA ASN A 284 -6.22 10.00 -3.85
C ASN A 284 -5.27 9.28 -2.88
N GLN A 285 -4.08 8.88 -3.32
CA GLN A 285 -3.11 8.17 -2.48
C GLN A 285 -2.44 9.11 -1.46
N ALA A 286 -2.31 10.40 -1.79
CA ALA A 286 -1.76 11.42 -0.88
C ALA A 286 -2.62 11.63 0.38
N LEU A 287 -3.90 11.20 0.38
CA LEU A 287 -4.78 11.28 1.56
C LEU A 287 -4.22 10.57 2.80
N ALA A 288 -3.39 9.52 2.62
CA ALA A 288 -2.74 8.82 3.72
C ALA A 288 -1.74 9.72 4.47
N LEU A 289 -1.12 10.69 3.78
CA LEU A 289 -0.12 11.59 4.36
C LEU A 289 -0.67 12.94 4.79
N ARG A 290 -1.97 13.22 4.58
CA ARG A 290 -2.49 14.60 4.65
C ARG A 290 -2.13 15.31 5.96
N HIS A 291 -2.20 14.62 7.10
CA HIS A 291 -1.82 15.15 8.40
C HIS A 291 -0.33 15.02 8.69
N GLU A 292 0.29 13.92 8.29
CA GLU A 292 1.73 13.69 8.51
C GLU A 292 2.58 14.75 7.80
N ASN A 293 2.20 15.15 6.59
CA ASN A 293 2.86 16.23 5.86
C ASN A 293 2.90 17.53 6.65
N VAL A 294 1.79 17.90 7.32
CA VAL A 294 1.72 19.11 8.15
C VAL A 294 2.78 19.05 9.25
N THR A 295 2.86 17.92 9.96
CA THR A 295 3.85 17.71 11.03
C THR A 295 5.28 17.74 10.47
N GLN A 296 5.56 16.97 9.42
CA GLN A 296 6.91 16.84 8.85
C GLN A 296 7.46 18.17 8.32
N ILE A 297 6.61 19.02 7.71
CA ILE A 297 6.99 20.34 7.23
C ILE A 297 7.14 21.34 8.40
N ALA A 298 6.23 21.30 9.37
CA ALA A 298 6.29 22.16 10.56
C ALA A 298 7.58 21.91 11.37
N ASP A 299 7.98 20.65 11.49
CA ASP A 299 9.13 20.21 12.29
C ASP A 299 10.45 20.22 11.50
N LYS A 300 10.46 20.68 10.25
CA LYS A 300 11.64 20.74 9.37
C LYS A 300 12.30 19.38 9.13
N LEU A 301 11.51 18.31 9.09
CA LEU A 301 12.00 16.94 8.92
C LEU A 301 12.06 16.51 7.45
N MET A 302 11.23 17.12 6.60
CA MET A 302 11.16 16.83 5.16
C MET A 302 11.42 18.08 4.32
N PRO A 303 12.13 17.95 3.19
CA PRO A 303 12.92 16.78 2.79
C PRO A 303 14.16 16.59 3.70
N PRO A 304 14.60 15.35 3.96
CA PRO A 304 15.79 15.12 4.77
C PRO A 304 17.07 15.55 4.02
N PRO A 305 18.17 15.84 4.73
CA PRO A 305 18.32 15.74 6.19
C PRO A 305 17.97 17.02 6.96
N VAL A 306 17.73 18.14 6.28
CA VAL A 306 17.65 19.47 6.92
C VAL A 306 16.30 20.17 6.79
N GLY A 307 15.34 19.55 6.09
CA GLY A 307 14.08 20.19 5.76
C GLY A 307 14.22 21.26 4.68
N ILE A 308 13.16 22.03 4.49
CA ILE A 308 13.15 23.20 3.60
C ILE A 308 13.89 24.34 4.32
N ALA A 309 15.00 24.78 3.73
CA ALA A 309 15.91 25.74 4.34
C ALA A 309 15.35 27.17 4.39
N ASP A 310 14.63 27.57 3.34
CA ASP A 310 13.96 28.86 3.29
C ASP A 310 12.67 28.82 4.13
N ASP A 311 12.60 29.65 5.17
CA ASP A 311 11.46 29.64 6.08
C ASP A 311 10.18 30.21 5.45
N GLU A 312 10.27 31.08 4.45
CA GLU A 312 9.10 31.61 3.73
C GLU A 312 8.49 30.51 2.84
N GLU A 313 9.32 29.84 2.02
CA GLU A 313 8.90 28.70 1.20
C GLU A 313 8.31 27.57 2.06
N ARG A 314 8.95 27.28 3.20
CA ARG A 314 8.44 26.28 4.15
C ARG A 314 7.08 26.65 4.73
N GLN A 315 6.89 27.91 5.14
CA GLN A 315 5.60 28.35 5.67
C GLN A 315 4.51 28.31 4.59
N ASN A 316 4.83 28.71 3.36
CA ASN A 316 3.90 28.59 2.23
C ASN A 316 3.48 27.13 2.00
N LEU A 317 4.43 26.20 1.93
CA LEU A 317 4.12 24.77 1.78
C LEU A 317 3.31 24.23 2.98
N LEU A 318 3.61 24.69 4.20
CA LEU A 318 2.88 24.30 5.40
C LEU A 318 1.41 24.75 5.37
N GLU A 319 1.13 25.96 4.89
CA GLU A 319 -0.25 26.45 4.73
C GLU A 319 -1.02 25.63 3.69
N LEU A 320 -0.39 25.30 2.56
CA LEU A 320 -0.97 24.44 1.53
C LEU A 320 -1.23 23.02 2.07
N ALA A 321 -0.31 22.46 2.86
CA ALA A 321 -0.48 21.17 3.51
C ALA A 321 -1.66 21.15 4.47
N LYS A 322 -1.83 22.21 5.28
CA LYS A 322 -2.99 22.35 6.19
C LYS A 322 -4.31 22.44 5.42
N ALA A 323 -4.35 23.23 4.35
CA ALA A 323 -5.53 23.33 3.50
C ALA A 323 -5.90 21.99 2.84
N PHE A 324 -4.90 21.24 2.39
CA PHE A 324 -5.09 19.88 1.87
C PHE A 324 -5.63 18.93 2.95
N ALA A 325 -5.05 18.94 4.15
CA ALA A 325 -5.49 18.12 5.27
C ALA A 325 -6.94 18.39 5.66
N GLU A 326 -7.32 19.66 5.82
CA GLU A 326 -8.68 20.08 6.16
C GLU A 326 -9.68 19.68 5.08
N ALA A 327 -9.39 19.95 3.81
CA ALA A 327 -10.26 19.58 2.70
C ALA A 327 -10.40 18.05 2.58
N GLY A 328 -9.32 17.31 2.87
CA GLY A 328 -9.32 15.85 2.90
C GLY A 328 -10.23 15.30 3.99
N ASP A 329 -10.15 15.85 5.20
CA ASP A 329 -11.02 15.45 6.32
C ASP A 329 -12.49 15.76 6.02
N GLN A 330 -12.81 16.91 5.42
CA GLN A 330 -14.19 17.23 5.05
C GLN A 330 -14.75 16.25 4.02
N ALA A 331 -13.97 15.91 2.99
CA ALA A 331 -14.39 14.95 1.96
C ALA A 331 -14.55 13.53 2.53
N LEU A 332 -13.61 13.08 3.37
CA LEU A 332 -13.67 11.78 4.04
C LEU A 332 -14.86 11.68 5.00
N ALA A 333 -15.07 12.71 5.83
CA ALA A 333 -16.19 12.75 6.78
C ALA A 333 -17.56 12.67 6.06
N TYR A 334 -17.68 13.27 4.88
CA TYR A 334 -18.91 13.17 4.08
C TYR A 334 -19.24 11.73 3.66
N GLU A 335 -18.23 10.91 3.35
CA GLU A 335 -18.41 9.48 3.05
C GLU A 335 -18.59 8.62 4.31
N GLY A 336 -18.55 9.24 5.50
CA GLY A 336 -18.59 8.55 6.78
C GLY A 336 -17.27 7.92 7.19
N GLU A 337 -16.17 8.20 6.49
CA GLU A 337 -14.85 7.68 6.85
C GLU A 337 -14.37 8.22 8.20
N GLN A 338 -13.54 7.43 8.87
CA GLN A 338 -12.80 7.91 10.03
C GLN A 338 -11.84 9.02 9.60
N ILE A 339 -12.08 10.22 10.08
CA ILE A 339 -11.09 11.30 10.03
C ILE A 339 -10.05 10.99 11.09
N THR A 340 -8.79 11.00 10.68
CA THR A 340 -7.66 10.87 11.60
C THR A 340 -7.76 12.01 12.59
N ALA A 341 -8.15 11.75 13.83
CA ALA A 341 -8.03 12.77 14.86
C ALA A 341 -6.55 13.16 14.93
N THR A 342 -6.24 14.45 15.07
CA THR A 342 -4.94 14.91 15.56
C THR A 342 -4.72 14.29 16.94
N ALA A 343 -4.31 13.02 16.97
CA ALA A 343 -4.07 12.25 18.16
C ALA A 343 -2.65 12.56 18.61
N ASN A 344 -2.57 13.48 19.57
CA ASN A 344 -1.42 13.74 20.41
C ASN A 344 -0.59 12.46 20.65
N GLY A 345 0.67 12.52 20.23
CA GLY A 345 1.78 12.03 21.05
C GLY A 345 2.17 10.55 21.00
N ASN A 346 1.64 9.73 20.08
CA ASN A 346 2.21 8.40 19.83
C ASN A 346 1.80 7.89 18.43
N LYS A 347 2.38 8.44 17.37
CA LYS A 347 2.38 7.79 16.05
C LYS A 347 3.80 7.35 15.70
N LEU A 348 3.84 6.23 14.99
CA LEU A 348 4.99 5.56 14.40
C LEU A 348 6.21 6.48 14.34
N SER A 349 7.17 6.26 15.23
CA SER A 349 8.52 6.73 14.98
C SER A 349 8.93 6.12 13.65
N LEU A 350 8.82 6.92 12.58
CA LEU A 350 9.76 6.83 11.48
C LEU A 350 11.11 6.95 12.17
N LYS A 351 11.72 5.82 12.48
CA LYS A 351 13.08 5.81 13.04
C LYS A 351 13.89 6.68 12.09
N PRO A 352 14.74 7.58 12.62
CA PRO A 352 15.54 8.46 11.77
C PRO A 352 16.17 7.63 10.66
N PHE A 353 15.92 8.05 9.42
CA PHE A 353 16.48 7.44 8.24
C PHE A 353 18.01 7.40 8.42
N ASN A 354 18.55 6.22 8.72
CA ASN A 354 19.98 6.01 8.63
C ASN A 354 20.32 5.95 7.14
N PHE A 355 20.61 7.11 6.55
CA PHE A 355 21.33 7.17 5.30
C PHE A 355 22.73 6.61 5.55
N ALA A 356 22.93 5.33 5.25
CA ALA A 356 24.26 4.80 5.02
C ALA A 356 24.70 5.32 3.65
N PHE A 357 25.47 6.41 3.63
CA PHE A 357 26.24 6.85 2.47
C PHE A 357 27.43 5.92 2.22
#